data_AF-A0A378FVI1-F1
#
_entry.id   AF-A0A378FVI1-F1
#
_cell.length_a   1.000
_cell.length_b   1.000
_cell.length_c   1.000
_cell.angle_alpha   90.00
_cell.angle_beta   90.00
_cell.angle_gamma   90.00
#
_symmetry.space_group_name_H-M   'P 1'
#
loop_
_entity.id
_entity.type
_entity.pdbx_description
1 polymer ?
#
loop_
_entity_poly.entity_id
_entity_poly.type
_entity_poly.pdbx_seq_one_letter_code
_entity_poly.pdbx_strand_id
1 'polypeptide(L)'
;MWAVGLGFALRHGNDTTKNLINDVSHAVTFIVKVVIRFAPLGIFGLVSSTLATTGFETLWGYAQLLLVLVGCMLLVALVINPLLVFWKIRRNPYPLVLTCLRESGVYAFFTRSSAANIPVNMALCEKLNLDRDTYSVSIPLGATINMAGAAITITVLTLAAVHTLNIPVDLPTALLLSVVASLCACGASGVAGRLAAADPAGL
;
A
#
# COMPACT_ATOMS: atom_id res chain seq x y z
N MET A 1 1.68 11.38 15.63
CA MET A 1 2.78 11.94 16.44
C MET A 1 2.74 11.44 17.88
N TRP A 2 1.65 11.67 18.62
CA TRP A 2 1.46 11.14 19.99
C TRP A 2 1.66 9.63 20.12
N ALA A 3 1.09 8.84 19.21
CA ALA A 3 1.27 7.37 19.22
C ALA A 3 2.75 6.94 19.06
N VAL A 4 3.56 7.69 18.32
CA VAL A 4 4.99 7.41 18.14
C VAL A 4 5.76 7.74 19.43
N GLY A 5 5.44 8.87 20.06
CA GLY A 5 6.02 9.24 21.35
C GLY A 5 5.65 8.25 22.47
N LEU A 6 4.39 7.85 22.54
CA LEU A 6 3.91 6.81 23.45
C LEU A 6 4.59 5.47 23.19
N GLY A 7 4.70 5.06 21.92
CA GLY A 7 5.39 3.82 21.55
C GLY A 7 6.87 3.81 21.95
N PHE A 8 7.57 4.93 21.78
CA PHE A 8 8.98 5.05 22.18
C PHE A 8 9.16 5.03 23.71
N ALA A 9 8.27 5.71 24.45
CA ALA A 9 8.27 5.68 25.91
C ALA A 9 7.95 4.26 26.44
N LEU A 10 6.94 3.59 25.88
CA LEU A 10 6.51 2.25 26.27
C LEU A 10 7.52 1.15 25.89
N ARG A 11 8.42 1.41 24.93
CA ARG A 11 9.52 0.49 24.60
C ARG A 11 10.49 0.28 25.79
N HIS A 12 10.62 1.28 26.66
CA HIS A 12 11.42 1.21 27.89
C HIS A 12 10.60 0.69 29.09
N GLY A 13 9.31 0.40 28.91
CA GLY A 13 8.45 -0.19 29.92
C GLY A 13 8.71 -1.69 30.14
N ASN A 14 8.18 -2.21 31.24
CA ASN A 14 8.28 -3.62 31.62
C ASN A 14 7.58 -4.53 30.60
N ASP A 15 8.00 -5.80 30.51
CA ASP A 15 7.52 -6.73 29.48
C ASP A 15 6.01 -7.05 29.63
N THR A 16 5.48 -7.02 30.85
CA THR A 16 4.04 -7.14 31.12
C THR A 16 3.22 -6.04 30.41
N THR A 17 3.71 -4.80 30.37
CA THR A 17 3.02 -3.68 29.70
C THR A 17 3.04 -3.85 28.19
N LYS A 18 4.14 -4.37 27.62
CA LYS A 18 4.24 -4.66 26.19
C LYS A 18 3.28 -5.78 25.77
N ASN A 19 3.17 -6.82 26.58
CA ASN A 19 2.23 -7.91 26.34
C ASN A 19 0.78 -7.41 26.38
N LEU A 20 0.42 -6.59 27.36
CA LEU A 20 -0.90 -5.96 27.42
C LEU A 20 -1.23 -5.16 26.13
N ILE A 21 -0.30 -4.35 25.64
CA ILE A 21 -0.49 -3.55 24.43
C ILE A 21 -0.66 -4.45 23.19
N ASN A 22 0.11 -5.53 23.11
CA ASN A 22 -0.04 -6.51 22.03
C ASN A 22 -1.40 -7.21 22.12
N ASP A 23 -1.85 -7.63 23.30
CA ASP A 23 -3.15 -8.29 23.49
C ASP A 23 -4.31 -7.37 23.12
N VAL A 24 -4.25 -6.10 23.50
CA VAL A 24 -5.22 -5.08 23.08
C VAL A 24 -5.20 -4.92 21.55
N SER A 25 -4.02 -4.86 20.94
CA SER A 25 -3.89 -4.77 19.48
C SER A 25 -4.49 -6.00 18.78
N HIS A 26 -4.30 -7.20 19.34
CA HIS A 26 -4.91 -8.43 18.85
C HIS A 26 -6.43 -8.41 19.00
N ALA A 27 -6.96 -7.97 20.13
CA ALA A 27 -8.40 -7.85 20.36
C ALA A 27 -9.06 -6.87 19.38
N VAL A 28 -8.46 -5.70 19.16
CA VAL A 28 -8.93 -4.73 18.16
C VAL A 28 -8.87 -5.33 16.76
N THR A 29 -7.78 -6.01 16.42
CA THR A 29 -7.64 -6.69 15.11
C THR A 29 -8.72 -7.75 14.91
N PHE A 30 -9.09 -8.49 15.96
CA PHE A 30 -10.16 -9.48 15.91
C PHE A 30 -11.52 -8.81 15.62
N ILE A 31 -11.85 -7.72 16.31
CA ILE A 31 -13.08 -6.97 16.06
C ILE A 31 -13.12 -6.45 14.62
N VAL A 32 -12.01 -5.90 14.12
CA VAL A 32 -11.90 -5.43 12.72
C VAL A 32 -12.14 -6.59 11.75
N LYS A 33 -11.57 -7.78 11.99
CA LYS A 33 -11.83 -8.97 11.15
C LYS A 33 -13.31 -9.35 11.12
N VAL A 34 -14.00 -9.27 12.26
CA VAL A 34 -15.45 -9.51 12.33
C VAL A 34 -16.21 -8.47 11.49
N VAL A 35 -15.89 -7.19 11.64
CA VAL A 35 -16.52 -6.11 10.86
C VAL A 35 -16.28 -6.29 9.35
N ILE A 36 -15.07 -6.65 8.93
CA ILE A 36 -14.75 -6.94 7.51
C ILE A 36 -15.61 -8.09 6.97
N ARG A 37 -15.96 -9.08 7.80
CA ARG A 37 -16.84 -10.18 7.39
C ARG A 37 -18.28 -9.73 7.14
N PHE A 38 -18.74 -8.68 7.81
CA PHE A 38 -20.06 -8.06 7.59
C PHE A 38 -20.03 -6.96 6.52
N ALA A 39 -18.86 -6.44 6.15
CA ALA A 39 -18.69 -5.45 5.09
C ALA A 39 -19.40 -5.77 3.76
N PRO A 40 -19.41 -7.00 3.21
CA PRO A 40 -20.10 -7.28 1.95
C PRO A 40 -21.59 -6.95 1.97
N LEU A 41 -22.28 -7.17 3.10
CA LEU A 41 -23.69 -6.81 3.26
C LEU A 41 -23.88 -5.28 3.27
N GLY A 42 -23.00 -4.56 3.96
CA GLY A 42 -23.03 -3.09 3.99
C GLY A 42 -22.73 -2.46 2.64
N ILE A 43 -21.71 -2.96 1.93
CA ILE A 43 -21.35 -2.49 0.59
C ILE A 43 -22.49 -2.73 -0.39
N PHE A 44 -23.14 -3.90 -0.35
CA PHE A 44 -24.29 -4.18 -1.22
C PHE A 44 -25.44 -3.19 -0.99
N GLY A 45 -25.74 -2.86 0.27
CA GLY A 45 -26.76 -1.85 0.60
C GLY A 45 -26.39 -0.45 0.09
N LEU A 46 -25.14 -0.01 0.33
CA LEU A 46 -24.65 1.30 -0.11
C LEU A 46 -24.63 1.43 -1.64
N VAL A 47 -24.15 0.40 -2.35
CA VAL A 47 -24.12 0.36 -3.81
C VAL A 47 -25.53 0.37 -4.37
N SER A 48 -26.42 -0.49 -3.87
CA SER A 48 -27.83 -0.53 -4.31
C SER A 48 -28.53 0.82 -4.12
N SER A 49 -28.36 1.45 -2.95
CA SER A 49 -28.94 2.78 -2.69
C SER A 49 -28.35 3.87 -3.57
N THR A 50 -27.05 3.82 -3.88
CA THR A 50 -26.39 4.82 -4.73
C THR A 50 -26.84 4.66 -6.18
N LEU A 51 -26.93 3.43 -6.69
CA LEU A 51 -27.46 3.17 -8.03
C LEU A 51 -28.92 3.62 -8.16
N ALA A 52 -29.74 3.42 -7.13
CA ALA A 52 -31.14 3.83 -7.14
C ALA A 52 -31.34 5.36 -7.19
N THR A 53 -30.43 6.14 -6.58
CA THR A 53 -30.55 7.60 -6.52
C THR A 53 -29.83 8.34 -7.65
N THR A 54 -28.69 7.82 -8.12
CA THR A 54 -27.80 8.53 -9.07
C THR A 54 -27.65 7.86 -10.44
N GLY A 55 -28.16 6.65 -10.62
CA GLY A 55 -28.22 5.98 -11.93
C GLY A 55 -26.86 5.67 -12.58
N PHE A 56 -26.85 5.51 -13.90
CA PHE A 56 -25.66 5.13 -14.69
C PHE A 56 -24.59 6.23 -14.81
N GLU A 57 -24.89 7.46 -14.42
CA GLU A 57 -23.97 8.58 -14.53
C GLU A 57 -22.81 8.45 -13.53
N THR A 58 -23.07 7.93 -12.33
CA THR A 58 -22.03 7.67 -11.32
C THR A 58 -21.11 6.52 -11.71
N LEU A 59 -21.59 5.52 -12.45
CA LEU A 59 -20.75 4.44 -13.00
C LEU A 59 -19.63 5.01 -13.90
N TRP A 60 -19.93 6.05 -14.68
CA TRP A 60 -18.91 6.72 -15.49
C TRP A 60 -17.87 7.45 -14.62
N GLY A 61 -18.31 8.12 -13.55
CA GLY A 61 -17.41 8.74 -12.57
C GLY A 61 -16.46 7.73 -11.90
N TYR A 62 -16.98 6.55 -11.53
CA TYR A 62 -16.15 5.46 -11.00
C TYR A 62 -15.14 4.93 -12.03
N ALA A 63 -15.56 4.80 -13.30
CA ALA A 63 -14.67 4.38 -14.38
C ALA A 63 -13.52 5.39 -14.60
N GLN A 64 -13.83 6.70 -14.60
CA GLN A 64 -12.81 7.75 -14.68
C GLN A 64 -11.86 7.72 -13.50
N LEU A 65 -12.37 7.53 -12.28
CA LEU A 65 -11.56 7.39 -11.08
C LEU A 65 -10.59 6.20 -11.19
N LEU A 66 -11.09 5.04 -11.61
CA LEU A 66 -10.25 3.86 -11.85
C LEU A 66 -9.18 4.11 -12.91
N LEU A 67 -9.52 4.82 -13.98
CA LEU A 67 -8.59 5.16 -15.06
C LEU A 67 -7.50 6.10 -14.57
N VAL A 68 -7.83 7.11 -13.77
CA VAL A 68 -6.86 8.02 -13.13
C VAL A 68 -5.96 7.24 -12.16
N LEU A 69 -6.53 6.36 -11.35
CA LEU A 69 -5.77 5.54 -10.39
C LEU A 69 -4.76 4.63 -11.10
N VAL A 70 -5.23 3.85 -12.09
CA VAL A 70 -4.37 2.94 -12.87
C VAL A 70 -3.37 3.72 -13.70
N GLY A 71 -3.77 4.84 -14.31
CA GLY A 71 -2.90 5.72 -15.07
C GLY A 71 -1.77 6.30 -14.21
N CYS A 72 -2.08 6.73 -12.98
CA CYS A 72 -1.09 7.22 -12.03
C CYS A 72 -0.11 6.11 -11.62
N MET A 73 -0.60 4.91 -11.32
CA MET A 73 0.26 3.75 -11.01
C MET A 73 1.17 3.37 -12.18
N LEU A 74 0.65 3.37 -13.41
CA LEU A 74 1.42 3.10 -14.61
C LEU A 74 2.47 4.17 -14.87
N LEU A 75 2.14 5.46 -14.69
CA LEU A 75 3.11 6.55 -14.82
C LEU A 75 4.25 6.41 -13.80
N VAL A 76 3.95 6.11 -12.55
CA VAL A 76 4.98 5.89 -11.53
C VAL A 76 5.87 4.69 -11.91
N ALA A 77 5.25 3.59 -12.34
CA ALA A 77 5.96 2.36 -12.69
C ALA A 77 6.82 2.48 -13.97
N LEU A 78 6.31 3.15 -15.01
CA LEU A 78 6.92 3.20 -16.35
C LEU A 78 7.69 4.49 -16.63
N VAL A 79 7.49 5.56 -15.86
CA VAL A 79 8.19 6.84 -16.05
C VAL A 79 9.08 7.14 -14.84
N ILE A 80 8.51 7.24 -13.64
CA ILE A 80 9.29 7.68 -12.47
C ILE A 80 10.36 6.66 -12.08
N ASN A 81 10.00 5.39 -11.94
CA ASN A 81 10.95 4.33 -11.58
C ASN A 81 12.14 4.25 -12.56
N PRO A 82 11.95 4.13 -13.89
CA PRO A 82 13.07 4.09 -14.83
C PRO A 82 13.86 5.41 -14.91
N LEU A 83 13.21 6.57 -14.73
CA LEU A 83 13.90 7.87 -14.65
C LEU A 83 14.87 7.91 -13.45
N LEU A 84 14.43 7.41 -12.30
CA LEU A 84 15.21 7.37 -11.07
C LEU A 84 16.39 6.40 -11.19
N VAL A 85 16.19 5.24 -11.83
CA VAL A 85 17.25 4.27 -12.15
C VAL A 85 18.24 4.86 -13.18
N PHE A 86 17.76 5.56 -14.21
CA PHE A 86 18.61 6.26 -15.17
C PHE A 86 19.53 7.27 -14.48
N TRP A 87 18.97 8.06 -13.58
CA TRP A 87 19.69 9.12 -12.88
C TRP A 87 20.77 8.56 -11.93
N LYS A 88 20.52 7.40 -11.31
CA LYS A 88 21.48 6.76 -10.38
C LYS A 88 22.54 5.89 -11.07
N ILE A 89 22.16 5.10 -12.08
CA ILE A 89 23.05 4.11 -12.70
C ILE A 89 23.72 4.67 -13.98
N ARG A 90 23.21 5.76 -14.56
CA ARG A 90 23.66 6.36 -15.84
C ARG A 90 23.86 5.34 -16.96
N ARG A 91 23.09 4.24 -16.93
CA ARG A 91 23.09 3.17 -17.92
C ARG A 91 21.66 2.92 -18.40
N ASN A 92 21.50 2.29 -19.56
CA ASN A 92 20.19 2.09 -20.20
C ASN A 92 19.25 1.26 -19.26
N PRO A 93 18.22 1.86 -18.65
CA PRO A 93 17.44 1.26 -17.55
C PRO A 93 16.19 0.53 -18.03
N TYR A 94 15.78 0.77 -19.29
CA TYR A 94 14.66 0.12 -19.92
C TYR A 94 14.71 -1.41 -19.88
N PRO A 95 15.82 -2.11 -20.23
CA PRO A 95 15.85 -3.57 -20.18
C PRO A 95 15.75 -4.12 -18.75
N LEU A 96 16.30 -3.42 -17.75
CA LEU A 96 16.22 -3.85 -16.35
C LEU A 96 14.80 -3.67 -15.80
N VAL A 97 14.21 -2.49 -16.00
CA VAL A 97 12.87 -2.18 -15.48
C VAL A 97 11.82 -3.04 -16.17
N LEU A 98 11.94 -3.29 -17.49
CA LEU A 98 11.00 -4.16 -18.20
C LEU A 98 11.13 -5.63 -17.75
N THR A 99 12.35 -6.10 -17.47
CA THR A 99 12.56 -7.47 -16.95
C THR A 99 12.01 -7.60 -15.53
N CYS A 100 12.21 -6.60 -14.67
CA CYS A 100 11.62 -6.56 -13.33
C CYS A 100 10.10 -6.45 -13.35
N LEU A 101 9.53 -5.60 -14.22
CA LEU A 101 8.07 -5.50 -14.37
C LEU A 101 7.49 -6.82 -14.88
N ARG A 102 8.18 -7.50 -15.81
CA ARG A 102 7.68 -8.73 -16.43
C ARG A 102 7.79 -9.95 -15.52
N GLU A 103 8.91 -10.14 -14.82
CA GLU A 103 9.09 -11.30 -13.93
C GLU A 103 8.42 -11.07 -12.55
N SER A 104 8.54 -9.87 -11.97
CA SER A 104 8.04 -9.59 -10.62
C SER A 104 6.71 -8.83 -10.63
N GLY A 105 6.54 -7.83 -11.52
CA GLY A 105 5.32 -7.03 -11.57
C GLY A 105 4.07 -7.83 -11.97
N VAL A 106 4.20 -8.73 -12.94
CA VAL A 106 3.10 -9.64 -13.35
C VAL A 106 2.70 -10.55 -12.18
N TYR A 107 3.68 -11.16 -11.51
CA TYR A 107 3.43 -12.03 -10.36
C TYR A 107 2.78 -11.27 -9.19
N ALA A 108 3.25 -10.06 -8.89
CA ALA A 108 2.68 -9.18 -7.86
C ALA A 108 1.23 -8.77 -8.17
N PHE A 109 0.91 -8.53 -9.45
CA PHE A 109 -0.44 -8.19 -9.88
C PHE A 109 -1.41 -9.37 -9.68
N PHE A 110 -0.99 -10.59 -10.05
CA PHE A 110 -1.81 -11.79 -9.88
C PHE A 110 -1.96 -12.21 -8.42
N THR A 111 -0.90 -12.11 -7.64
CA THR A 111 -0.93 -12.49 -6.21
C THR A 111 -1.55 -11.43 -5.30
N ARG A 112 -1.67 -10.18 -5.78
CA ARG A 112 -2.14 -9.01 -5.02
C ARG A 112 -1.40 -8.79 -3.68
N SER A 113 -0.21 -9.35 -3.51
CA SER A 113 0.53 -9.32 -2.25
C SER A 113 2.01 -8.98 -2.48
N SER A 114 2.48 -7.92 -1.81
CA SER A 114 3.89 -7.53 -1.84
C SER A 114 4.77 -8.53 -1.09
N ALA A 115 4.23 -9.19 -0.05
CA ALA A 115 4.95 -10.20 0.72
C ALA A 115 5.16 -11.51 -0.06
N ALA A 116 4.15 -11.93 -0.84
CA ALA A 116 4.25 -13.10 -1.72
C ALA A 116 5.28 -12.93 -2.85
N ASN A 117 5.65 -11.68 -3.15
CA ASN A 117 6.60 -11.34 -4.20
C ASN A 117 8.05 -11.21 -3.71
N ILE A 118 8.32 -11.28 -2.40
CA ILE A 118 9.66 -11.27 -1.80
C ILE A 118 10.58 -12.35 -2.39
N PRO A 119 10.21 -13.66 -2.44
CA PRO A 119 11.07 -14.71 -2.98
C PRO A 119 11.36 -14.54 -4.48
N VAL A 120 10.36 -14.12 -5.26
CA VAL A 120 10.51 -13.86 -6.70
C VAL A 120 11.49 -12.71 -6.93
N ASN A 121 11.40 -11.65 -6.14
CA ASN A 121 12.29 -10.49 -6.25
C ASN A 121 13.73 -10.82 -5.80
N MET A 122 13.91 -11.67 -4.78
CA MET A 122 15.24 -12.14 -4.36
C MET A 122 15.93 -12.98 -5.45
N ALA A 123 15.21 -13.92 -6.08
CA ALA A 123 15.74 -14.71 -7.19
C ALA A 123 16.11 -13.85 -8.40
N LEU A 124 15.36 -12.78 -8.66
CA LEU A 124 15.66 -11.82 -9.72
C LEU A 124 16.93 -11.02 -9.42
N CYS A 125 17.12 -10.58 -8.17
CA CYS A 125 18.35 -9.89 -7.76
C CYS A 125 19.60 -10.78 -7.84
N GLU A 126 19.46 -12.08 -7.56
CA GLU A 126 20.53 -13.07 -7.72
C GLU A 126 20.89 -13.26 -9.20
N LYS A 127 19.90 -13.36 -10.11
CA LYS A 127 20.13 -13.37 -11.57
C LYS A 127 20.82 -12.09 -12.08
N LEU A 128 20.55 -10.95 -11.44
CA LEU A 128 21.14 -9.65 -11.79
C LEU A 128 22.54 -9.43 -11.20
N ASN A 129 23.11 -10.43 -10.50
CA ASN A 129 24.44 -10.38 -9.90
C ASN A 129 24.60 -9.21 -8.90
N LEU A 130 23.52 -8.90 -8.17
CA LEU A 130 23.53 -7.89 -7.12
C LEU A 130 24.12 -8.45 -5.83
N ASP A 131 24.72 -7.56 -5.04
CA ASP A 131 25.33 -7.91 -3.76
C ASP A 131 24.29 -8.46 -2.76
N ARG A 132 24.54 -9.68 -2.27
CA ARG A 132 23.60 -10.44 -1.43
C ARG A 132 23.37 -9.82 -0.07
N ASP A 133 24.36 -9.13 0.48
CA ASP A 133 24.23 -8.44 1.75
C ASP A 133 23.31 -7.22 1.62
N THR A 134 23.31 -6.58 0.45
CA THR A 134 22.48 -5.41 0.18
C THR A 134 21.01 -5.77 -0.12
N TYR A 135 20.74 -6.73 -1.03
CA TYR A 135 19.36 -7.02 -1.44
C TYR A 135 18.58 -7.86 -0.42
N SER A 136 19.25 -8.72 0.35
CA SER A 136 18.59 -9.58 1.35
C SER A 136 17.97 -8.77 2.50
N VAL A 137 18.50 -7.58 2.79
CA VAL A 137 17.97 -6.66 3.80
C VAL A 137 17.03 -5.63 3.17
N SER A 138 17.38 -5.11 1.99
CA SER A 138 16.60 -4.04 1.34
C SER A 138 15.27 -4.51 0.76
N ILE A 139 15.15 -5.75 0.27
CA ILE A 139 13.89 -6.26 -0.31
C ILE A 139 12.81 -6.47 0.77
N PRO A 140 13.07 -7.15 1.90
CA PRO A 140 12.07 -7.32 2.95
C PRO A 140 11.71 -5.99 3.64
N LEU A 141 12.70 -5.12 3.89
CA LEU A 141 12.43 -3.77 4.40
C LEU A 141 11.65 -2.93 3.38
N GLY A 142 11.97 -3.03 2.09
CA GLY A 142 11.24 -2.36 1.02
C GLY A 142 9.80 -2.84 0.91
N ALA A 143 9.55 -4.15 0.96
CA ALA A 143 8.19 -4.70 0.90
C ALA A 143 7.29 -4.23 2.05
N THR A 144 7.88 -3.83 3.19
CA THR A 144 7.13 -3.32 4.34
C THR A 144 7.06 -1.79 4.37
N ILE A 145 8.13 -1.08 4.04
CA ILE A 145 8.18 0.39 4.15
C ILE A 145 7.69 1.08 2.87
N ASN A 146 7.97 0.51 1.69
CA ASN A 146 7.66 1.12 0.41
C ASN A 146 6.20 0.85 -0.01
N MET A 147 5.27 1.56 0.62
CA MET A 147 3.83 1.43 0.37
C MET A 147 3.29 2.52 -0.60
N ALA A 148 4.04 2.83 -1.66
CA ALA A 148 3.71 3.91 -2.60
C ALA A 148 2.33 3.73 -3.27
N GLY A 149 1.99 2.48 -3.65
CA GLY A 149 0.70 2.18 -4.26
C GLY A 149 -0.49 2.46 -3.33
N ALA A 150 -0.39 2.09 -2.05
CA ALA A 150 -1.47 2.38 -1.09
C ALA A 150 -1.58 3.88 -0.80
N ALA A 151 -0.46 4.60 -0.71
CA ALA A 151 -0.46 6.05 -0.52
C ALA A 151 -1.17 6.77 -1.68
N ILE A 152 -0.90 6.37 -2.93
CA ILE A 152 -1.59 6.90 -4.12
C ILE A 152 -3.09 6.58 -4.05
N THR A 153 -3.47 5.33 -3.77
CA THR A 153 -4.87 4.92 -3.70
C THR A 153 -5.64 5.70 -2.64
N ILE A 154 -5.09 5.84 -1.42
CA ILE A 154 -5.72 6.60 -0.34
C ILE A 154 -5.88 8.06 -0.78
N THR A 155 -4.82 8.68 -1.29
CA THR A 155 -4.85 10.10 -1.69
C THR A 155 -5.85 10.36 -2.81
N VAL A 156 -5.86 9.53 -3.86
CA VAL A 156 -6.78 9.66 -5.01
C VAL A 156 -8.23 9.43 -4.59
N LEU A 157 -8.50 8.40 -3.79
CA LEU A 157 -9.87 8.13 -3.30
C LEU A 157 -10.37 9.24 -2.38
N THR A 158 -9.50 9.79 -1.51
CA THR A 158 -9.88 10.92 -0.66
C THR A 158 -10.15 12.17 -1.49
N LEU A 159 -9.28 12.52 -2.44
CA LEU A 159 -9.52 13.68 -3.33
C LEU A 159 -10.81 13.52 -4.14
N ALA A 160 -11.07 12.31 -4.65
CA ALA A 160 -12.31 12.04 -5.38
C ALA A 160 -13.55 12.18 -4.48
N ALA A 161 -13.51 11.68 -3.25
CA ALA A 161 -14.63 11.83 -2.31
C ALA A 161 -14.90 13.31 -1.99
N VAL A 162 -13.86 14.09 -1.78
CA VAL A 162 -13.95 15.53 -1.48
C VAL A 162 -14.46 16.31 -2.69
N HIS A 163 -14.06 15.92 -3.90
CA HIS A 163 -14.60 16.46 -5.15
C HIS A 163 -16.09 16.14 -5.34
N THR A 164 -16.54 14.92 -5.01
CA THR A 164 -17.97 14.55 -5.03
C THR A 164 -18.79 15.35 -4.02
N LEU A 165 -18.20 15.72 -2.89
CA LEU A 165 -18.83 16.54 -1.85
C LEU A 165 -18.75 18.05 -2.13
N ASN A 166 -18.18 18.49 -3.27
CA ASN A 166 -17.96 19.89 -3.63
C ASN A 166 -17.20 20.69 -2.55
N ILE A 167 -16.26 20.05 -1.86
CA ILE A 167 -15.42 20.72 -0.87
C ILE A 167 -14.18 21.27 -1.60
N PRO A 168 -13.87 22.57 -1.47
CA PRO A 168 -12.68 23.15 -2.07
C PRO A 168 -11.41 22.57 -1.42
N VAL A 169 -10.49 22.08 -2.25
CA VAL A 169 -9.17 21.61 -1.81
C VAL A 169 -8.11 22.53 -2.37
N ASP A 170 -7.46 23.28 -1.49
CA ASP A 170 -6.28 24.06 -1.85
C ASP A 170 -5.04 23.16 -1.99
N LEU A 171 -4.07 23.64 -2.77
CA LEU A 171 -2.79 22.96 -2.99
C LEU A 171 -2.04 22.58 -1.68
N PRO A 172 -2.01 23.42 -0.63
CA PRO A 172 -1.39 23.06 0.66
C PRO A 172 -2.12 21.91 1.37
N THR A 173 -3.44 21.88 1.30
CA THR A 173 -4.27 20.83 1.91
C THR A 173 -4.08 19.51 1.19
N ALA A 174 -4.01 19.53 -0.15
CA ALA A 174 -3.70 18.34 -0.94
C ALA A 174 -2.29 17.78 -0.63
N LEU A 175 -1.29 18.65 -0.45
CA LEU A 175 0.06 18.25 -0.07
C LEU A 175 0.08 17.62 1.34
N LEU A 176 -0.59 18.26 2.30
CA LEU A 176 -0.69 17.75 3.66
C LEU A 176 -1.39 16.39 3.69
N LEU A 177 -2.49 16.24 2.94
CA LEU A 177 -3.19 14.97 2.77
C LEU A 177 -2.26 13.88 2.24
N SER A 178 -1.46 14.18 1.21
CA SER A 178 -0.52 13.22 0.62
C SER A 178 0.54 12.74 1.62
N VAL A 179 1.08 13.66 2.44
CA VAL A 179 2.04 13.32 3.50
C VAL A 179 1.40 12.43 4.57
N VAL A 180 0.20 12.77 5.02
CA VAL A 180 -0.53 11.97 6.01
C VAL A 180 -0.91 10.60 5.45
N ALA A 181 -1.39 10.53 4.21
CA ALA A 181 -1.73 9.28 3.53
C ALA A 181 -0.51 8.36 3.41
N SER A 182 0.66 8.92 3.08
CA SER A 182 1.91 8.17 3.03
C SER A 182 2.31 7.62 4.40
N LEU A 183 2.20 8.43 5.47
CA LEU A 183 2.46 7.98 6.84
C LEU A 183 1.50 6.86 7.28
N CYS A 184 0.21 6.99 6.95
CA CYS A 184 -0.81 5.97 7.23
C CYS A 184 -0.54 4.68 6.45
N ALA A 185 -0.15 4.79 5.18
CA ALA A 185 0.20 3.66 4.34
C ALA A 185 1.39 2.87 4.91
N CYS A 186 2.44 3.56 5.35
CA CYS A 186 3.57 2.93 6.04
C CYS A 186 3.15 2.25 7.35
N GLY A 187 2.26 2.87 8.13
CA GLY A 187 1.77 2.31 9.41
C GLY A 187 0.95 1.03 9.25
N ALA A 188 0.12 0.93 8.20
CA ALA A 188 -0.71 -0.25 7.94
C ALA A 188 0.11 -1.50 7.59
N SER A 189 1.25 -1.31 6.91
CA SER A 189 2.13 -2.39 6.49
C SER A 189 2.74 -3.17 7.65
N GLY A 190 2.97 -2.54 8.80
CA GLY A 190 3.50 -3.22 10.00
C GLY A 190 2.58 -4.33 10.53
N VAL A 191 1.27 -4.20 10.34
CA VAL A 191 0.28 -5.23 10.73
C VAL A 191 0.21 -6.32 9.66
N ALA A 192 0.25 -5.96 8.38
CA ALA A 192 0.27 -6.90 7.26
C ALA A 192 1.54 -7.76 7.23
N GLY A 193 2.71 -7.17 7.50
CA GLY A 193 3.98 -7.89 7.58
C GLY A 193 4.05 -8.88 8.75
N ARG A 194 3.46 -8.55 9.91
CA ARG A 194 3.33 -9.49 11.03
C ARG A 194 2.35 -10.63 10.72
N LEU A 195 1.26 -10.35 10.00
CA LEU A 195 0.31 -11.36 9.54
C LEU A 195 0.94 -12.30 8.50
N ALA A 196 1.71 -11.76 7.55
CA ALA A 196 2.41 -12.56 6.54
C ALA A 196 3.57 -13.38 7.11
N ALA A 197 4.28 -12.86 8.14
CA ALA A 197 5.34 -13.61 8.83
C ALA A 197 4.79 -14.71 9.76
N ALA A 198 3.55 -14.57 10.23
CA ALA A 198 2.87 -15.59 11.03
C ALA A 198 2.26 -16.73 10.18
N ASP A 199 2.24 -16.57 8.86
CA ASP A 199 1.70 -17.56 7.91
C ASP A 199 2.79 -18.03 6.92
N PRO A 200 3.67 -18.96 7.34
CA PRO A 200 4.77 -19.46 6.50
C PRO A 200 4.29 -20.38 5.36
N ALA A 201 2.99 -20.66 5.25
CA ALA A 201 2.39 -21.45 4.20
C ALA A 201 1.23 -20.65 3.61
N GLY A 202 1.46 -19.94 2.51
CA GLY A 202 0.38 -19.36 1.72
C GLY A 202 -0.48 -20.45 1.06
N LEU A 203 -1.23 -21.18 1.88
CA LEU A 203 -2.29 -22.14 1.56
C LEU A 203 -3.52 -21.85 2.41
#